data_AF-A0A941R620-F1
#
_entry.id   AF-A0A941R620-F1
#
_cell.length_a   1.000
_cell.length_b   1.000
_cell.length_c   1.000
_cell.angle_alpha   90.00
_cell.angle_beta   90.00
_cell.angle_gamma   90.00
#
_symmetry.space_group_name_H-M   'P 1'
#
loop_
_entity.id
_entity.type
_entity.pdbx_description
1 polymer ?
#
loop_
_entity_poly.entity_id
_entity_poly.type
_entity_poly.pdbx_seq_one_letter_code
_entity_poly.pdbx_strand_id
1 'polypeptide(L)' 'MAHTRKKSETVQPVQTNQASLQQEIQTLAYELYCRCGYEHGHDLEHWAEAERRVLERVEGRSTR' A
#
# COMPACT_ATOMS: atom_id res chain seq x y z
N MET A 1 3.87 29.79 18.12
CA MET A 1 3.04 28.56 18.04
C MET A 1 4.01 27.38 18.18
N ALA A 2 3.91 26.64 19.28
CA ALA A 2 4.92 25.68 19.74
C ALA A 2 4.89 24.35 18.95
N HIS A 3 6.06 23.70 18.85
CA HIS A 3 6.35 22.49 18.08
C HIS A 3 5.80 21.18 18.72
N THR A 4 5.97 20.08 17.96
CA THR A 4 5.80 18.63 18.27
C THR A 4 4.47 18.04 17.76
N ARG A 5 4.47 17.10 16.79
CA ARG A 5 5.01 15.74 16.93
C ARG A 5 5.82 15.28 15.71
N LYS A 6 7.06 14.94 16.02
CA LYS A 6 8.04 14.14 15.28
C LYS A 6 7.42 12.81 14.82
N LYS A 7 7.47 12.52 13.53
CA LYS A 7 7.52 11.14 13.03
C LYS A 7 8.84 10.97 12.29
N SER A 8 9.89 10.79 13.08
CA SER A 8 11.01 9.90 12.72
C SER A 8 10.39 8.61 12.17
N GLU A 9 10.90 8.05 11.08
CA GLU A 9 12.01 7.12 11.21
C GLU A 9 12.64 6.86 9.84
N THR A 10 13.95 7.08 9.80
CA THR A 10 14.90 6.56 8.82
C THR A 10 14.76 5.05 8.65
N VAL A 11 14.38 4.57 7.46
CA VAL A 11 14.49 3.15 7.09
C VAL A 11 15.18 2.97 5.72
N GLN A 12 16.50 2.90 5.80
CA GLN A 12 17.40 1.92 5.19
C GLN A 12 17.13 1.50 3.70
N PRO A 13 18.09 1.73 2.77
CA PRO A 13 17.87 1.59 1.32
C PRO A 13 17.85 0.15 0.74
N VAL A 14 17.77 -0.90 1.56
CA VAL A 14 17.69 -2.30 1.08
C VAL A 14 16.31 -2.96 1.32
N GLN A 15 15.47 -2.36 2.16
CA GLN A 15 14.08 -2.77 2.43
C GLN A 15 13.05 -1.92 1.69
N THR A 16 13.51 -0.86 1.01
CA THR A 16 12.70 0.12 0.29
C THR A 16 11.74 -0.54 -0.69
N ASN A 17 12.16 -1.61 -1.37
CA ASN A 17 11.31 -2.24 -2.37
C ASN A 17 10.07 -2.88 -1.73
N GLN A 18 10.21 -3.63 -0.64
CA GLN A 18 9.05 -4.23 0.02
C GLN A 18 8.18 -3.19 0.75
N ALA A 19 8.80 -2.19 1.39
CA ALA A 19 8.07 -1.10 2.04
C ALA A 19 7.27 -0.29 1.01
N SER A 20 7.84 0.02 -0.15
CA SER A 20 7.15 0.70 -1.24
C SER A 20 5.99 -0.12 -1.79
N LEU A 21 6.16 -1.44 -1.95
CA LEU A 21 5.07 -2.31 -2.38
C LEU A 21 3.93 -2.36 -1.37
N GLN A 22 4.23 -2.48 -0.08
CA GLN A 22 3.20 -2.44 0.96
C GLN A 22 2.47 -1.09 1.01
N GLN A 23 3.17 0.03 0.82
CA GLN A 23 2.52 1.34 0.70
C GLN A 23 1.61 1.43 -0.54
N GLU A 24 2.02 0.82 -1.65
CA GLU A 24 1.23 0.79 -2.88
C GLU A 24 -0.02 -0.07 -2.71
N ILE A 25 0.11 -1.25 -2.07
CA ILE A 25 -1.01 -2.13 -1.69
C ILE A 25 -1.97 -1.39 -0.77
N GLN A 26 -1.47 -0.75 0.28
CA GLN A 26 -2.30 -0.01 1.24
C GLN A 26 -3.06 1.13 0.55
N THR A 27 -2.40 1.88 -0.33
CA THR A 27 -3.02 2.98 -1.07
C THR A 27 -4.13 2.46 -1.98
N LEU A 28 -3.86 1.39 -2.74
CA LEU A 28 -4.85 0.74 -3.61
C LEU A 28 -6.04 0.17 -2.84
N ALA A 29 -5.79 -0.50 -1.72
CA ALA A 29 -6.84 -1.05 -0.87
C ALA A 29 -7.74 0.07 -0.31
N TYR A 30 -7.14 1.18 0.12
CA TYR A 30 -7.88 2.35 0.60
C TYR A 30 -8.71 3.01 -0.52
N GLU A 31 -8.16 3.15 -1.72
CA GLU A 31 -8.91 3.66 -2.88
C GLU A 31 -10.08 2.75 -3.27
N LEU A 32 -9.87 1.43 -3.25
CA LEU A 32 -10.92 0.44 -3.52
C LEU A 32 -12.03 0.53 -2.48
N TYR A 33 -11.67 0.61 -1.20
CA TYR A 33 -12.62 0.80 -0.11
C TYR A 33 -13.44 2.09 -0.25
N CYS A 34 -12.79 3.21 -0.62
CA CYS A 34 -13.50 4.47 -0.89
C CYS A 34 -14.43 4.37 -2.10
N ARG A 35 -14.03 3.65 -3.16
CA ARG A 35 -14.84 3.46 -4.37
C ARG A 35 -16.01 2.52 -4.18
N CYS A 36 -15.89 1.52 -3.32
CA CYS A 36 -16.97 0.59 -2.99
C CYS A 36 -18.02 1.16 -2.01
N GLY A 37 -17.91 2.45 -1.66
CA GLY A 37 -18.94 3.11 -0.85
C GLY A 37 -18.85 2.81 0.63
N TYR A 38 -17.67 2.42 1.12
CA TYR A 38 -17.44 2.13 2.54
C TYR A 38 -18.28 0.95 3.07
N GLU A 39 -18.62 -0.01 2.22
CA GLU A 39 -19.27 -1.24 2.67
C GLU A 39 -18.33 -2.05 3.55
N HIS A 40 -18.62 -2.04 4.86
CA HIS A 40 -17.93 -2.85 5.85
C HIS A 40 -18.17 -4.34 5.56
N GLY A 41 -17.09 -5.09 5.36
CA GLY A 41 -17.14 -6.51 5.03
C GLY A 41 -16.29 -6.91 3.82
N HIS A 42 -15.93 -5.95 2.97
CA HIS A 42 -15.08 -6.17 1.80
C HIS A 42 -13.62 -5.73 2.00
N ASP A 43 -13.23 -5.32 3.21
CA ASP A 43 -11.88 -4.84 3.50
C ASP A 43 -10.79 -5.87 3.12
N LEU A 44 -11.03 -7.15 3.43
CA LEU A 44 -10.13 -8.25 3.05
C LEU A 44 -10.10 -8.48 1.53
N GLU A 45 -11.23 -8.29 0.86
CA GLU A 45 -11.37 -8.50 -0.58
C GLU A 45 -10.69 -7.36 -1.36
N HIS A 46 -10.87 -6.11 -0.90
CA HIS A 46 -10.16 -4.94 -1.40
C HIS A 46 -8.66 -5.03 -1.16
N TRP A 47 -8.25 -5.53 0.00
CA TRP A 47 -6.84 -5.78 0.29
C TRP A 47 -6.25 -6.85 -0.64
N ALA A 48 -6.91 -8.00 -0.79
CA ALA A 48 -6.45 -9.08 -1.66
C ALA A 48 -6.40 -8.67 -3.15
N GLU A 49 -7.33 -7.82 -3.59
CA GLU A 49 -7.35 -7.25 -4.93
C GLU A 49 -6.20 -6.25 -5.13
N ALA A 50 -5.91 -5.42 -4.13
CA ALA A 50 -4.76 -4.51 -4.15
C ALA A 50 -3.43 -5.27 -4.21
N GLU A 51 -3.27 -6.31 -3.39
CA GLU A 51 -2.11 -7.20 -3.42
C GLU A 51 -1.92 -7.83 -4.80
N ARG A 52 -2.97 -8.39 -5.42
CA ARG A 52 -2.91 -8.95 -6.77
C ARG A 52 -2.44 -7.93 -7.81
N ARG A 53 -2.98 -6.71 -7.79
CA ARG A 53 -2.59 -5.64 -8.73
C ARG A 53 -1.13 -5.22 -8.56
N VAL A 54 -0.65 -5.11 -7.32
CA VAL A 54 0.74 -4.75 -7.05
C VAL A 54 1.68 -5.90 -7.40
N LEU A 55 1.30 -7.14 -7.10
CA LEU A 55 2.07 -8.32 -7.47
C LEU A 55 2.20 -8.46 -9.00
N GLU A 56 1.10 -8.29 -9.75
CA GLU A 56 1.11 -8.30 -11.21
C GLU A 56 2.04 -7.21 -11.79
N ARG A 57 2.05 -6.02 -11.20
CA ARG A 57 2.99 -4.95 -11.58
C ARG A 57 4.44 -5.31 -11.30
N VAL A 58 4.73 -5.98 -10.18
CA VAL A 58 6.09 -6.39 -9.82
C VAL A 58 6.56 -7.54 -10.70
N GLU A 59 5.74 -8.57 -10.90
CA GLU A 59 6.07 -9.71 -11.75
C GLU A 59 6.20 -9.30 -13.23
N GLY A 60 5.32 -8.43 -13.72
CA GLY A 60 5.43 -7.86 -15.07
C GLY A 60 6.65 -6.95 -15.26
N ARG A 61 7.19 -6.39 -14.16
CA ARG A 61 8.40 -5.55 -14.18
C ARG A 61 9.68 -6.35 -13.93
N SER A 62 9.59 -7.53 -13.32
CA SER A 62 10.70 -8.45 -13.11
C SER A 62 11.01 -9.34 -14.32
N THR A 63 10.09 -9.42 -15.30
CA THR A 63 10.21 -10.27 -16.50
C THR A 63 10.71 -9.52 -17.74
N ARG A 64 11.32 -8.34 -17.58
CA ARG A 64 11.75 -7.50 -18.70
C ARG A 64 13.24 -7.15 -18.64
#